data_AF-A0A358HU03-F1
#
_entry.id   AF-A0A358HU03-F1
#
_cell.length_a   1.000
_cell.length_b   1.000
_cell.length_c   1.000
_cell.angle_alpha   90.00
_cell.angle_beta   90.00
_cell.angle_gamma   90.00
#
_symmetry.space_group_name_H-M   'P 1'
#
loop_
_entity.id
_entity.type
_entity.pdbx_description
1 polymer ?
#
loop_
_entity_poly.entity_id
_entity_poly.type
_entity_poly.pdbx_seq_one_letter_code
_entity_poly.pdbx_strand_id
1 'polypeptide(L)'
;MTMETGNQNHNDLASLSIRRPVLIIVAAMLIILAGLAAMLGVEIRELPNVDQPTVTVYATYDGASPETVDSEVTGILEAAASRV
;
A
#
# COMPACT_ATOMS: atom_id res chain seq x y z
N MET A 1 -12.62 -12.47 53.73
CA MET A 1 -12.07 -12.72 52.38
C MET A 1 -13.17 -13.41 51.57
N THR A 2 -14.03 -12.62 50.94
CA THR A 2 -15.18 -13.10 50.17
C THR A 2 -14.75 -13.24 48.71
N MET A 3 -14.73 -14.46 48.19
CA MET A 3 -14.51 -14.72 46.77
C MET A 3 -15.78 -14.37 46.02
N GLU A 4 -15.74 -13.30 45.22
CA GLU A 4 -16.78 -13.02 44.23
C GLU A 4 -16.65 -14.03 43.07
N THR A 5 -17.68 -14.85 42.88
CA THR A 5 -17.81 -15.69 41.68
C THR A 5 -18.28 -14.80 40.52
N GLY A 6 -17.32 -14.32 39.73
CA GLY A 6 -17.59 -13.65 38.46
C GLY A 6 -18.24 -14.62 37.46
N ASN A 7 -19.50 -14.36 37.11
CA ASN A 7 -20.19 -15.02 36.01
C ASN A 7 -19.59 -14.56 34.66
N GLN A 8 -18.69 -15.37 34.10
CA GLN A 8 -18.11 -15.13 32.77
C GLN A 8 -18.79 -16.02 31.73
N ASN A 9 -19.87 -15.51 31.13
CA ASN A 9 -20.45 -16.08 29.91
C ASN A 9 -19.51 -15.77 28.73
N HIS A 10 -18.41 -16.51 28.62
CA HIS A 10 -17.46 -16.36 27.52
C HIS A 10 -18.04 -17.04 26.26
N ASN A 11 -18.58 -16.23 25.36
CA ASN A 11 -18.95 -16.63 24.00
C ASN A 11 -17.77 -16.32 23.07
N ASP A 12 -16.71 -17.10 23.17
CA ASP A 12 -15.51 -16.99 22.34
C ASP A 12 -15.69 -17.66 20.99
N LEU A 13 -14.85 -17.24 20.05
CA LEU A 13 -14.92 -17.67 18.66
C LEU A 13 -14.81 -19.19 18.54
N ALA A 14 -14.04 -19.83 19.43
CA ALA A 14 -13.93 -21.29 19.50
C ALA A 14 -15.26 -21.94 19.91
N SER A 15 -15.92 -21.45 20.97
CA SER A 15 -17.19 -22.03 21.46
C SER A 15 -18.34 -21.81 20.46
N LEU A 16 -18.37 -20.66 19.79
CA LEU A 16 -19.31 -20.38 18.70
C LEU A 16 -19.07 -21.30 17.48
N SER A 17 -17.81 -21.54 17.14
CA SER A 17 -17.43 -22.39 16.01
C SER A 17 -17.85 -23.85 16.20
N ILE A 18 -17.70 -24.38 17.41
CA ILE A 18 -18.09 -25.75 17.76
C ILE A 18 -19.61 -25.89 17.79
N ARG A 19 -20.34 -24.88 18.32
CA ARG A 19 -21.79 -24.94 18.50
C ARG A 19 -22.57 -24.81 17.18
N ARG A 20 -22.00 -24.17 16.16
CA ARG A 20 -22.62 -23.99 14.83
C ARG A 20 -21.67 -24.41 13.70
N PRO A 21 -21.41 -25.72 13.51
CA PRO A 21 -20.42 -26.20 12.55
C PRO A 21 -20.76 -25.85 11.10
N VAL A 22 -22.04 -25.79 10.74
CA VAL A 22 -22.49 -25.44 9.38
C VAL A 22 -22.07 -24.02 9.00
N LEU A 23 -22.15 -23.06 9.93
CA LEU A 23 -21.74 -21.68 9.68
C LEU A 23 -20.25 -21.61 9.36
N ILE A 24 -19.42 -22.32 10.14
CA ILE A 24 -17.97 -22.33 9.97
C ILE A 24 -17.57 -22.98 8.64
N ILE A 25 -18.23 -24.09 8.27
CA ILE A 25 -17.97 -24.77 7.00
C ILE A 25 -18.31 -23.85 5.82
N VAL A 26 -19.45 -23.14 5.87
CA VAL A 26 -19.82 -22.18 4.82
C VAL A 26 -18.82 -21.01 4.76
N ALA A 27 -18.44 -20.44 5.90
CA ALA A 27 -17.45 -19.36 5.95
C ALA A 27 -16.09 -19.81 5.38
N ALA A 28 -15.62 -21.00 5.76
CA ALA A 28 -14.39 -21.59 5.21
C ALA A 28 -14.51 -21.82 3.70
N MET A 29 -15.66 -22.33 3.23
CA MET A 29 -15.90 -22.53 1.80
C MET A 29 -15.89 -21.21 1.02
N LEU A 30 -16.47 -20.14 1.57
CA LEU A 30 -16.44 -18.80 0.97
C LEU A 30 -15.01 -18.27 0.88
N ILE A 31 -14.19 -18.46 1.92
CA ILE A 31 -12.78 -18.06 1.92
C ILE A 31 -12.00 -18.83 0.84
N ILE A 32 -12.22 -20.14 0.72
CA ILE A 32 -11.58 -20.97 -0.31
C ILE A 32 -11.99 -20.47 -1.70
N LEU A 33 -13.28 -20.27 -1.96
CA LEU A 33 -13.78 -19.79 -3.24
C LEU A 33 -13.22 -18.40 -3.59
N ALA A 34 -13.18 -17.49 -2.62
CA ALA A 34 -12.57 -16.18 -2.80
C ALA A 34 -11.07 -16.29 -3.13
N GLY A 35 -10.35 -17.20 -2.47
CA GLY A 35 -8.95 -17.49 -2.76
C GLY A 35 -8.74 -18.02 -4.17
N LEU A 36 -9.55 -18.98 -4.63
CA LEU A 36 -9.49 -19.49 -6.00
C LEU A 36 -9.81 -18.38 -7.02
N ALA A 37 -10.85 -17.58 -6.76
CA ALA A 37 -11.20 -16.45 -7.63
C ALA A 37 -10.07 -15.43 -7.71
N ALA A 38 -9.40 -15.13 -6.59
CA ALA A 38 -8.25 -14.23 -6.56
C ALA A 38 -7.06 -14.79 -7.37
N MET A 39 -6.76 -16.09 -7.27
CA MET A 39 -5.69 -16.70 -8.07
C MET A 39 -5.94 -16.57 -9.58
N LEU A 40 -7.19 -16.68 -10.02
CA LEU A 40 -7.56 -16.53 -11.43
C LEU A 40 -7.69 -15.06 -11.87
N GLY A 41 -7.98 -14.15 -10.94
CA GLY A 41 -8.22 -12.74 -11.22
C GLY A 41 -6.98 -11.84 -11.12
N VAL A 42 -5.87 -12.33 -10.59
CA VAL A 42 -4.62 -11.56 -10.50
C VAL A 42 -3.95 -11.52 -11.87
N GLU A 43 -3.83 -10.31 -12.42
CA GLU A 43 -3.11 -10.06 -13.66
C GLU A 43 -1.60 -10.18 -13.43
N ILE A 44 -0.95 -11.03 -14.23
CA ILE A 44 0.51 -11.20 -14.19
C ILE A 44 1.13 -10.04 -14.96
N ARG A 45 1.81 -9.15 -14.25
CA ARG A 45 2.53 -8.02 -14.84
C ARG A 45 4.02 -8.36 -14.89
N GLU A 46 4.64 -8.25 -16.06
CA GLU A 46 6.09 -8.49 -16.23
C GLU A 46 6.95 -7.39 -15.59
N LEU A 47 6.40 -6.17 -15.53
CA LEU A 47 7.00 -5.01 -14.89
C LEU A 47 6.06 -4.53 -13.77
N PRO A 48 6.58 -4.24 -12.57
CA PRO A 48 5.77 -3.57 -11.55
C PRO A 48 5.28 -2.22 -12.09
N ASN A 49 4.14 -1.74 -11.60
CA ASN A 49 3.71 -0.37 -11.90
C ASN A 49 4.70 0.60 -11.24
N VAL A 50 5.73 0.99 -11.97
CA VAL A 50 6.72 1.97 -11.52
C VAL A 50 6.16 3.33 -11.87
N ASP A 51 5.45 3.94 -10.92
CA ASP A 51 5.13 5.36 -10.99
C ASP A 51 6.44 6.12 -10.75
N GLN A 52 7.30 6.25 -11.77
CA GLN A 52 8.52 7.06 -11.69
C GLN A 52 8.11 8.53 -11.77
N PRO A 53 8.16 9.30 -10.66
CA PRO A 53 7.79 10.70 -10.70
C PRO A 53 8.84 11.45 -11.54
N THR A 54 8.43 11.90 -12.73
CA THR A 54 9.27 12.75 -13.59
C THR A 54 8.76 14.18 -13.47
N VAL A 55 9.64 15.09 -13.06
CA VAL A 55 9.38 16.53 -13.00
C VAL A 55 10.28 17.21 -14.03
N THR A 56 9.66 17.90 -14.98
CA THR A 56 10.40 18.64 -16.02
C THR A 56 10.38 20.12 -15.72
N VAL A 57 11.56 20.74 -15.66
CA VAL A 57 11.73 22.18 -15.46
C VAL A 57 12.34 22.77 -16.74
N TYR A 58 11.71 23.82 -17.26
CA TYR A 58 12.18 24.53 -18.44
C TYR A 58 12.62 25.95 -18.04
N ALA A 59 13.80 26.35 -18.49
CA ALA A 59 14.30 27.71 -18.35
C ALA A 59 14.98 28.13 -19.65
N THR A 60 14.83 29.40 -20.01
CA THR A 60 15.41 30.00 -21.21
C THR A 60 16.21 31.22 -20.80
N TYR A 61 17.45 31.32 -21.26
CA TYR A 61 18.32 32.46 -20.99
C TYR A 61 19.08 32.85 -22.27
N ASP A 62 18.50 33.79 -23.00
CA ASP A 62 18.97 34.19 -24.34
C ASP A 62 20.19 35.10 -24.27
N GLY A 63 21.11 34.91 -25.22
CA GLY A 63 22.31 35.76 -25.36
C GLY A 63 23.43 35.47 -24.36
N ALA A 64 23.27 34.48 -23.48
CA ALA A 64 24.30 34.02 -22.55
C ALA A 64 25.21 32.95 -23.19
N SER A 65 26.48 32.89 -22.74
CA SER A 65 27.35 31.77 -23.11
C SER A 65 26.91 30.49 -22.41
N PRO A 66 27.22 29.29 -22.95
CA PRO A 66 26.85 28.03 -22.32
C PRO A 66 27.33 27.92 -20.86
N GLU A 67 28.52 28.40 -20.55
CA GLU A 67 29.09 28.38 -19.19
C GLU A 67 28.33 29.30 -18.23
N THR A 68 27.79 30.41 -18.75
CA THR A 68 26.98 31.35 -17.97
C THR A 68 25.60 30.75 -17.69
N VAL A 69 24.96 30.09 -18.66
CA VAL A 69 23.68 29.39 -18.45
C VAL A 69 23.82 28.27 -17.42
N ASP A 70 24.92 27.52 -17.46
CA ASP A 70 25.17 26.44 -16.51
C ASP A 70 25.31 26.95 -15.07
N SER A 71 26.16 27.96 -14.86
CA SER A 71 26.43 28.49 -13.53
C SER A 71 25.30 29.33 -12.94
N GLU A 72 24.62 30.14 -13.76
CA GLU A 72 23.60 31.08 -13.29
C GLU A 72 22.17 30.52 -13.33
N VAL A 73 21.87 29.55 -14.20
CA VAL A 73 20.51 29.00 -14.35
C VAL A 73 20.48 27.55 -13.89
N THR A 74 21.23 26.66 -14.53
CA THR A 74 21.20 25.22 -14.23
C THR A 74 21.61 24.94 -12.79
N GLY A 75 22.72 25.51 -12.32
CA GLY A 75 23.20 25.31 -10.96
C GLY A 75 22.22 25.77 -9.88
N ILE A 76 21.49 26.86 -10.11
CA ILE A 76 20.44 27.33 -9.19
C ILE A 76 19.25 26.36 -9.19
N LEU A 77 18.82 25.89 -10.37
CA LEU A 77 17.72 24.93 -10.49
C LEU A 77 18.06 23.58 -9.84
N GLU A 78 19.28 23.08 -10.01
CA GLU A 78 19.76 21.86 -9.35
C GLU A 78 19.82 22.02 -7.83
N ALA A 79 20.37 23.15 -7.36
CA ALA A 79 20.40 23.46 -5.93
C ALA A 79 18.98 23.53 -5.33
N ALA A 80 18.03 24.12 -6.06
CA ALA A 80 16.63 24.18 -5.65
C ALA A 80 15.95 22.80 -5.66
N ALA A 81 16.20 21.98 -6.68
CA ALA A 81 15.66 20.64 -6.80
C ALA A 81 16.20 19.69 -5.72
N SER A 82 17.46 19.83 -5.32
CA SER A 82 18.08 19.00 -4.27
C SER A 82 17.52 19.23 -2.86
N ARG A 83 16.80 20.34 -2.65
CA ARG A 83 16.27 20.74 -1.35
C ARG A 83 14.89 20.12 -1.05
N VAL A 84 14.24 19.52 -2.03
CA VAL A 84 12.92 18.87 -1.93
C VAL A 84 13.09 17.37 -1.75
#